data_AF-A0A518G9P7-F1
#
_entry.id   AF-A0A518G9P7-F1
#
_cell.length_a   1.000
_cell.length_b   1.000
_cell.length_c   1.000
_cell.angle_alpha   90.00
_cell.angle_beta   90.00
_cell.angle_gamma   90.00
#
_symmetry.space_group_name_H-M   'P 1'
#
loop_
_entity.id
_entity.type
_entity.pdbx_description
1 polymer ?
#
loop_
_entity_poly.entity_id
_entity_poly.type
_entity_poly.pdbx_seq_one_letter_code
_entity_poly.pdbx_strand_id
1 'polypeptide(L)' 'MNARLKLNSAVFQGALIIGGLIGWAFGSWLAFVLAAAAIILTAYHSGDIRTTPSKPKPPVQPTHQIRAMHRRRR' A
#
# COMPACT_ATOMS: atom_id res chain seq x y z
N MET A 1 7.90 7.80 -5.86
CA MET A 1 7.45 6.86 -4.80
C MET A 1 6.39 5.93 -5.36
N ASN A 2 6.44 4.64 -5.03
CA ASN A 2 5.44 3.65 -5.42
C ASN A 2 4.08 4.01 -4.79
N ALA A 3 2.97 3.91 -5.52
CA ALA A 3 1.63 4.22 -5.02
C ALA A 3 1.28 3.40 -3.76
N ARG A 4 1.76 2.16 -3.69
CA ARG A 4 1.61 1.29 -2.50
C ARG A 4 2.30 1.87 -1.26
N LEU A 5 3.54 2.33 -1.42
CA LEU A 5 4.31 2.94 -0.33
C LEU A 5 3.64 4.23 0.16
N LYS A 6 3.08 5.02 -0.76
CA LYS A 6 2.34 6.24 -0.40
C LYS A 6 1.07 5.92 0.39
N LEU A 7 0.32 4.89 0.01
CA LEU A 7 -0.87 4.44 0.74
C LEU A 7 -0.51 3.94 2.15
N ASN A 8 0.47 3.05 2.26
CA ASN A 8 0.90 2.51 3.56
C ASN A 8 1.40 3.64 4.49
N SER A 9 2.11 4.63 3.93
CA SER A 9 2.57 5.80 4.69
C SER A 9 1.42 6.65 5.21
N ALA A 10 0.36 6.86 4.40
CA ALA A 10 -0.80 7.62 4.82
C ALA A 10 -1.57 6.91 5.94
N VAL A 11 -1.76 5.59 5.84
CA VAL A 11 -2.38 4.78 6.90
C VAL A 11 -1.59 4.87 8.20
N PHE A 12 -0.27 4.75 8.12
CA PHE A 12 0.59 4.83 9.30
C PHE A 12 0.53 6.22 9.97
N GLN A 13 0.61 7.29 9.18
CA GLN A 13 0.47 8.66 9.70
C GLN A 13 -0.91 8.90 10.31
N GLY A 14 -1.98 8.44 9.66
CA GLY A 14 -3.34 8.53 10.20
C GLY A 14 -3.48 7.80 11.54
N ALA A 15 -2.91 6.60 11.66
CA ALA A 15 -2.92 5.84 12.90
C ALA A 15 -2.18 6.57 14.04
N LEU A 16 -1.05 7.23 13.75
CA LEU A 16 -0.32 8.02 14.73
C LEU A 16 -1.08 9.26 15.18
N ILE A 17 -1.76 9.95 14.26
CA ILE A 17 -2.57 11.13 14.59
C ILE A 17 -3.74 10.74 15.47
N ILE A 18 -4.52 9.73 15.08
CA ILE A 18 -5.69 9.28 15.83
C ILE A 18 -5.26 8.68 17.17
N GLY A 19 -4.24 7.82 17.17
CA GLY A 19 -3.66 7.27 18.39
C GLY A 19 -3.17 8.38 19.31
N GLY A 20 -2.51 9.41 18.76
CA GLY A 20 -1.98 10.55 19.52
C GLY A 20 -3.08 11.35 20.20
N LEU A 21 -4.20 11.58 19.50
CA LEU A 21 -5.39 12.22 20.07
C LEU A 21 -5.97 11.40 21.22
N ILE A 22 -6.04 10.08 21.07
CA ILE A 22 -6.52 9.17 22.13
C ILE A 22 -5.56 9.21 23.32
N GLY A 23 -4.26 9.00 23.10
CA GLY A 23 -3.27 9.05 24.17
C GLY A 23 -3.24 10.38 24.91
N TRP A 24 -3.41 11.50 24.19
CA TRP A 24 -3.52 12.82 24.79
C TRP A 24 -4.80 12.97 25.62
N ALA A 25 -5.95 12.56 25.10
CA ALA A 25 -7.23 12.63 25.81
C ALA A 25 -7.23 11.82 27.12
N PHE A 26 -6.55 10.67 27.14
CA PHE A 26 -6.41 9.84 28.34
C PHE A 26 -5.14 10.15 29.16
N GLY A 27 -4.27 11.06 28.71
CA GLY A 27 -2.97 11.31 29.34
C GLY A 27 -2.06 10.09 29.45
N SER A 28 -2.23 9.09 28.56
CA SER A 28 -1.60 7.78 28.68
C SER A 28 -0.86 7.37 27.41
N TRP A 29 0.44 7.13 27.56
CA TRP A 29 1.27 6.60 26.48
C TRP A 29 0.82 5.20 26.05
N LEU A 30 0.34 4.38 27.00
CA LEU A 30 -0.14 3.03 26.69
C LEU A 30 -1.41 3.08 25.82
N ALA A 31 -2.33 4.02 26.11
CA ALA A 31 -3.53 4.21 25.30
C ALA A 31 -3.19 4.63 23.86
N PHE A 32 -2.18 5.50 23.69
CA PHE A 32 -1.64 5.85 22.37
C PHE A 32 -1.16 4.62 21.60
N VAL A 33 -0.26 3.83 22.21
CA VAL A 33 0.34 2.66 21.54
C VAL A 33 -0.74 1.63 21.18
N LEU A 34 -1.66 1.34 22.10
CA LEU A 34 -2.75 0.39 21.86
C LEU A 34 -3.68 0.86 20.74
N ALA A 35 -4.08 2.13 20.74
CA ALA A 35 -4.95 2.67 19.70
C ALA A 35 -4.27 2.68 18.33
N ALA A 36 -3.01 3.16 18.25
CA ALA A 36 -2.25 3.18 17.01
C ALA A 36 -2.05 1.75 16.47
N ALA A 37 -1.68 0.81 17.34
CA ALA A 37 -1.51 -0.60 16.96
C ALA A 37 -2.83 -1.22 16.49
N ALA A 38 -3.95 -0.95 17.17
CA ALA A 38 -5.27 -1.43 16.77
C ALA A 38 -5.64 -0.94 15.36
N ILE A 39 -5.48 0.36 15.07
CA ILE A 39 -5.78 0.92 13.75
C ILE A 39 -4.93 0.29 12.64
N ILE A 40 -3.63 0.14 12.88
CA ILE A 40 -2.71 -0.50 11.92
C ILE A 40 -3.12 -1.96 11.69
N LEU A 41 -3.46 -2.70 12.76
CA LEU A 41 -3.84 -4.10 12.68
C LEU A 41 -5.17 -4.28 11.94
N THR A 42 -6.15 -3.40 12.18
CA THR A 42 -7.41 -3.39 11.44
C THR A 42 -7.18 -3.08 9.97
N ALA A 43 -6.39 -2.05 9.64
CA ALA A 43 -6.05 -1.71 8.25
C ALA A 43 -5.28 -2.84 7.54
N TYR A 44 -4.47 -3.59 8.28
CA TYR A 44 -3.82 -4.80 7.77
C TYR A 44 -4.83 -5.90 7.45
N HIS A 45 -5.73 -6.22 8.39
CA HIS A 45 -6.76 -7.25 8.18
C HIS A 45 -7.78 -6.89 7.11
N SER A 46 -8.10 -5.62 6.93
CA SER A 46 -8.99 -5.13 5.86
C SER A 46 -8.34 -5.13 4.47
N GLY A 47 -7.04 -5.41 4.37
CA GLY A 47 -6.29 -5.43 3.10
C GLY A 47 -5.96 -4.04 2.54
N ASP A 48 -6.15 -2.98 3.35
CA ASP A 48 -5.80 -1.61 2.98
C ASP A 48 -4.27 -1.43 2.91
N ILE A 49 -3.55 -2.13 3.79
CA ILE A 49 -2.09 -2.24 3.73
C ILE A 49 -1.71 -3.33 2.72
N ARG A 50 -1.16 -2.91 1.58
CA ARG A 50 -0.69 -3.83 0.55
C ARG A 50 0.74 -4.28 0.83
N THR A 51 0.90 -5.50 1.34
CA THR A 51 2.22 -6.10 1.63
C THR A 51 2.77 -6.97 0.51
N THR A 52 1.94 -7.36 -0.47
CA THR A 52 2.42 -8.22 -1.57
C THR A 52 3.29 -7.44 -2.55
N PRO A 53 4.45 -7.97 -2.98
CA PRO A 53 5.19 -7.40 -4.10
C PRO A 53 4.36 -7.58 -5.37
N SER A 54 4.14 -6.49 -6.12
CA SER A 54 3.64 -6.60 -7.49
C SER A 54 4.60 -7.49 -8.26
N LYS A 55 4.13 -8.63 -8.78
CA LYS A 55 4.92 -9.40 -9.75
C LYS A 55 5.32 -8.45 -10.87
N PRO A 56 6.59 -8.49 -11.34
CA PRO A 56 7.01 -7.71 -12.49
C PRO A 56 6.03 -7.97 -13.62
N LYS A 57 5.39 -6.91 -14.13
CA LYS A 57 4.55 -7.05 -15.31
C LYS A 57 5.49 -7.55 -16.41
N PRO A 58 5.23 -8.70 -17.05
CA PRO A 58 6.07 -9.14 -18.16
C PRO A 58 6.12 -8.01 -19.19
N PRO A 59 7.27 -7.81 -19.86
CA PRO A 59 7.42 -6.76 -20.84
C PRO A 59 6.26 -6.87 -21.83
N VAL A 60 5.49 -5.80 -21.97
CA VAL A 60 4.41 -5.72 -22.95
C VAL A 60 5.08 -5.91 -24.30
N GLN A 61 4.99 -7.12 -24.85
CA GLN A 61 5.46 -7.38 -26.21
C GLN A 61 4.72 -6.38 -27.11
N PRO A 62 5.42 -5.48 -27.80
CA PRO A 62 4.77 -4.50 -28.66
C PRO A 62 3.95 -5.28 -29.68
N THR A 63 2.62 -5.15 -29.63
CA THR A 63 1.69 -5.80 -30.57
C THR A 63 2.05 -5.50 -32.03
N HIS A 64 2.82 -4.43 -32.27
CA HIS A 64 3.37 -4.08 -33.58
C HIS A 64 4.47 -5.03 -34.09
N GLN A 65 5.21 -5.73 -33.24
CA GLN A 65 6.26 -6.68 -33.67
C GLN A 65 5.66 -7.97 -34.28
N ILE A 66 4.54 -8.46 -33.74
CA ILE A 66 3.85 -9.65 -34.26
C ILE A 66 3.30 -9.39 -35.67
N ARG A 67 2.79 -8.17 -35.92
CA ARG A 67 2.23 -7.80 -37.23
C ARG A 67 3.32 -7.56 -38.29
N ALA A 68 4.50 -7.10 -37.90
CA ALA A 68 5.64 -6.92 -38.81
C ALA A 68 6.23 -8.26 -39.29
N MET A 69 6.22 -9.29 -38.43
CA MET A 69 6.76 -10.62 -38.79
C MET A 69 5.91 -11.36 -39.82
N HIS A 70 4.58 -11.15 -39.82
CA HIS A 70 3.68 -11.80 -40.78
C HIS A 70 3.71 -11.20 -42.18
N ARG A 71 4.17 -9.95 -42.34
CA ARG A 71 4.26 -9.30 -43.65
C ARG A 71 5.53 -9.65 -44.43
N ARG A 72 6.51 -10.30 -43.80
CA ARG A 72 7.79 -10.69 -44.41
C ARG A 72 7.81 -12.12 -44.95
N ARG A 73 6.68 -12.84 -44.89
CA ARG A 73 6.51 -14.23 -45.36
C ARG A 73 5.64 -14.34 -46.63
N ARG A 74 5.34 -13.22 -47.30
CA ARG A 74 4.70 -13.20 -48.61
C ARG A 74 5.62 -12.54 -49.62
#